data_AF-A0A9E4ENC6-F1
#
_entry.id   AF-A0A9E4ENC6-F1
#
_cell.length_a   1.000
_cell.length_b   1.000
_cell.length_c   1.000
_cell.angle_alpha   90.00
_cell.angle_beta   90.00
_cell.angle_gamma   90.00
#
_symmetry.space_group_name_H-M   'P 1'
#
loop_
_entity.id
_entity.type
_entity.pdbx_description
1 polymer ?
#
loop_
_entity_poly.entity_id
_entity_poly.type
_entity_poly.pdbx_seq_one_letter_code
_entity_poly.pdbx_strand_id
1 'polypeptide(L)'
;MKRFNERDVRRFYDLLQHKSDLGLTQLNVMDDENLIGVGLFDNEDDFVSECSRYNTLGLLQAGVNPRSSHLLDNYGGLLNRIRTLFSDVVSKEDITCVTGVVIPEPGQLTEAALAYQNDVSVLGDGALFFPMDREIAIENGRPNRTAKQIAEWFLGEATLSRIDLTSMAPIPGTADPEGTWFHPRLQFRKYRPYILDGISEAICGERGEFND
;
A
#
# COMPACT_ATOMS: atom_id res chain seq x y z
N MET A 1 -15.01 23.40 -0.50
CA MET A 1 -13.78 22.66 -0.87
C MET A 1 -14.18 21.35 -1.54
N LYS A 2 -13.47 20.90 -2.58
CA LYS A 2 -13.76 19.62 -3.24
C LYS A 2 -13.37 18.45 -2.33
N ARG A 3 -14.26 17.46 -2.21
CA ARG A 3 -14.04 16.18 -1.51
C ARG A 3 -13.14 15.21 -2.27
N PHE A 4 -12.73 15.57 -3.49
CA PHE A 4 -11.84 14.78 -4.34
C PHE A 4 -10.73 15.68 -4.90
N ASN A 5 -9.49 15.16 -4.90
CA ASN A 5 -8.32 15.76 -5.52
C ASN A 5 -7.58 14.72 -6.35
N GLU A 6 -7.84 14.71 -7.66
CA GLU A 6 -7.24 13.78 -8.61
C GLU A 6 -5.71 13.76 -8.54
N ARG A 7 -5.08 14.93 -8.37
CA ARG A 7 -3.62 15.04 -8.32
C ARG A 7 -3.02 14.24 -7.15
N ASP A 8 -3.66 14.26 -5.99
CA ASP A 8 -3.16 13.55 -4.81
C ASP A 8 -3.42 12.04 -4.92
N VAL A 9 -4.53 11.64 -5.57
CA VAL A 9 -4.80 10.22 -5.88
C VAL A 9 -3.77 9.66 -6.85
N ARG A 10 -3.44 10.39 -7.93
CA ARG A 10 -2.38 10.01 -8.88
C ARG A 10 -1.01 9.89 -8.21
N ARG A 11 -0.65 10.87 -7.38
CA ARG A 11 0.58 10.82 -6.55
C ARG A 11 0.63 9.61 -5.62
N PHE A 12 -0.50 9.21 -5.07
CA PHE A 12 -0.58 8.04 -4.22
C PHE A 12 -0.44 6.75 -5.03
N TYR A 13 -1.07 6.66 -6.21
CA TYR A 13 -0.89 5.51 -7.11
C TYR A 13 0.57 5.35 -7.55
N ASP A 14 1.22 6.45 -7.93
CA ASP A 14 2.66 6.48 -8.26
C ASP A 14 3.54 5.99 -7.09
N LEU A 15 3.20 6.38 -5.85
CA LEU A 15 3.91 5.98 -4.64
C LEU A 15 3.86 4.46 -4.38
N LEU A 16 2.80 3.77 -4.83
CA LEU A 16 2.67 2.31 -4.69
C LEU A 16 3.65 1.53 -5.59
N GLN A 17 4.10 2.14 -6.69
CA GLN A 17 5.01 1.54 -7.67
C GLN A 17 4.55 0.19 -8.26
N HIS A 18 3.24 -0.04 -8.34
CA HIS A 18 2.66 -1.24 -8.94
C HIS A 18 2.69 -1.15 -10.46
N LYS A 19 3.88 -1.28 -11.04
CA LYS A 19 4.03 -1.38 -12.50
C LYS A 19 3.20 -2.57 -13.01
N SER A 20 2.68 -2.46 -14.23
CA SER A 20 1.74 -3.44 -14.80
C SER A 20 2.31 -4.87 -14.90
N ASP A 21 3.64 -5.01 -14.93
CA ASP A 21 4.36 -6.28 -14.93
C ASP A 21 4.55 -6.88 -13.53
N LEU A 22 4.42 -6.08 -12.46
CA LEU A 22 4.53 -6.53 -11.07
C LEU A 22 3.19 -7.06 -10.51
N GLY A 23 2.07 -6.53 -10.97
CA GLY A 23 0.74 -7.02 -10.58
C GLY A 23 -0.33 -5.94 -10.56
N LEU A 24 -1.35 -6.18 -9.76
CA LEU A 24 -2.57 -5.38 -9.68
C LEU A 24 -2.62 -4.58 -8.38
N THR A 25 -3.03 -3.32 -8.47
CA THR A 25 -3.40 -2.51 -7.30
C THR A 25 -4.79 -2.92 -6.84
N GLN A 26 -4.88 -3.47 -5.63
CA GLN A 26 -6.18 -3.69 -4.99
C GLN A 26 -6.73 -2.35 -4.47
N LEU A 27 -8.00 -2.07 -4.72
CA LEU A 27 -8.74 -0.93 -4.19
C LEU A 27 -9.96 -1.45 -3.43
N ASN A 28 -10.06 -1.09 -2.15
CA ASN A 28 -11.20 -1.39 -1.29
C ASN A 28 -12.01 -0.13 -1.02
N VAL A 29 -13.33 -0.33 -0.88
CA VAL A 29 -14.28 0.65 -0.36
C VAL A 29 -14.82 0.11 0.95
N MET A 30 -14.58 0.85 2.03
CA MET A 30 -14.98 0.47 3.39
C MET A 30 -16.08 1.41 3.89
N ASP A 31 -17.17 0.84 4.40
CA ASP A 31 -18.19 1.56 5.17
C ASP A 31 -18.06 1.14 6.64
N ASP A 32 -17.43 2.01 7.44
CA ASP A 32 -16.85 1.69 8.74
C ASP A 32 -15.91 0.47 8.64
N GLU A 33 -16.24 -0.63 9.31
CA GLU A 33 -15.47 -1.89 9.29
C GLU A 33 -15.89 -2.84 8.15
N ASN A 34 -16.92 -2.48 7.37
CA ASN A 34 -17.48 -3.36 6.36
C ASN A 34 -16.87 -3.10 4.98
N LEU A 35 -16.30 -4.14 4.37
CA LEU A 35 -15.92 -4.10 2.96
C LEU A 35 -17.18 -4.11 2.09
N ILE A 36 -17.44 -3.02 1.37
CA ILE A 36 -18.63 -2.87 0.50
C ILE A 36 -18.29 -2.93 -0.99
N GLY A 37 -17.00 -2.87 -1.34
CA GLY A 37 -16.54 -3.04 -2.70
C GLY A 37 -15.04 -3.27 -2.81
N VAL A 38 -14.65 -4.04 -3.81
CA VAL A 38 -13.25 -4.27 -4.19
C VAL A 38 -13.08 -4.21 -5.70
N GLY A 39 -11.91 -3.74 -6.16
CA GLY A 39 -11.47 -3.86 -7.55
C GLY A 39 -9.97 -4.11 -7.63
N LEU A 40 -9.51 -4.62 -8.77
CA LEU A 40 -8.11 -4.92 -9.05
C LEU A 40 -7.67 -4.14 -10.30
N PHE A 41 -6.63 -3.33 -10.18
CA PHE A 41 -6.28 -2.32 -11.18
C PHE A 41 -4.89 -2.51 -11.75
N ASP A 42 -4.78 -2.54 -13.07
CA ASP A 42 -3.51 -2.61 -13.80
C ASP A 42 -3.06 -1.27 -14.40
N ASN A 43 -3.88 -0.22 -14.25
CA ASN A 43 -3.59 1.11 -14.77
C ASN A 43 -4.09 2.24 -13.86
N GLU A 44 -3.41 3.39 -13.94
CA GLU A 44 -3.68 4.57 -13.13
C GLU A 44 -5.05 5.20 -13.45
N ASP A 45 -5.40 5.31 -14.72
CA ASP A 45 -6.59 6.07 -15.14
C ASP A 45 -7.89 5.43 -14.65
N ASP A 46 -8.02 4.11 -14.76
CA ASP A 46 -9.16 3.38 -14.22
C ASP A 46 -9.17 3.41 -12.68
N PHE A 47 -8.01 3.29 -12.04
CA PHE A 47 -7.90 3.40 -10.58
C PHE A 47 -8.40 4.76 -10.08
N VAL A 48 -7.95 5.85 -10.70
CA VAL A 48 -8.36 7.23 -10.39
C VAL A 48 -9.85 7.43 -10.66
N SER A 49 -10.35 6.89 -11.78
CA SER A 49 -11.75 6.96 -12.18
C SER A 49 -12.67 6.28 -11.16
N GLU A 50 -12.32 5.08 -10.70
CA GLU A 50 -13.09 4.37 -9.67
C GLU A 50 -12.97 5.05 -8.30
N CYS A 51 -11.78 5.58 -7.93
CA CYS A 51 -11.64 6.40 -6.73
C CYS A 51 -12.59 7.60 -6.76
N SER A 52 -12.67 8.33 -7.88
CA SER A 52 -13.61 9.45 -8.02
C SER A 52 -15.06 9.01 -7.89
N ARG A 53 -15.42 7.84 -8.42
CA ARG A 53 -16.81 7.34 -8.42
C ARG A 53 -17.27 6.91 -7.02
N TYR A 54 -16.40 6.22 -6.28
CA TYR A 54 -16.72 5.70 -4.95
C TYR A 54 -16.32 6.65 -3.81
N ASN A 55 -15.75 7.81 -4.14
CA ASN A 55 -15.21 8.80 -3.20
C ASN A 55 -16.12 9.18 -2.02
N THR A 56 -17.44 9.12 -2.19
CA THR A 56 -18.40 9.54 -1.15
C THR A 56 -19.16 8.38 -0.53
N LEU A 57 -18.81 7.15 -0.87
CA LEU A 57 -19.51 5.93 -0.42
C LEU A 57 -18.84 5.29 0.80
N GLY A 58 -17.60 5.68 1.13
CA GLY A 58 -16.85 5.13 2.24
C GLY A 58 -15.39 5.56 2.22
N LEU A 59 -14.60 4.98 3.12
CA LEU A 59 -13.14 5.12 3.12
C LEU A 59 -12.56 4.29 1.97
N LEU A 60 -11.79 4.95 1.10
CA LEU A 60 -11.05 4.27 0.04
C LEU A 60 -9.64 3.91 0.52
N GLN A 61 -9.26 2.66 0.33
CA GLN A 61 -7.95 2.14 0.70
C GLN A 61 -7.34 1.35 -0.47
N ALA A 62 -6.05 1.49 -0.69
CA ALA A 62 -5.33 0.65 -1.66
C ALA A 62 -4.39 -0.33 -0.96
N GLY A 63 -4.22 -1.51 -1.55
CA GLY A 63 -3.17 -2.44 -1.13
C GLY A 63 -1.81 -1.79 -1.31
N VAL A 64 -0.95 -1.88 -0.30
CA VAL A 64 0.40 -1.29 -0.36
C VAL A 64 1.31 -2.01 -1.34
N ASN A 65 1.06 -3.32 -1.53
CA ASN A 65 1.86 -4.22 -2.37
C ASN A 65 1.02 -4.82 -3.50
N PRO A 66 1.61 -5.09 -4.69
CA PRO A 66 0.86 -5.55 -5.85
C PRO A 66 0.32 -6.97 -5.64
N ARG A 67 -0.88 -7.20 -6.14
CA ARG A 67 -1.52 -8.52 -6.13
C ARG A 67 -1.26 -9.25 -7.44
N SER A 68 -1.21 -10.58 -7.38
CA SER A 68 -0.98 -11.44 -8.53
C SER A 68 -2.10 -11.28 -9.56
N SER A 69 -1.73 -11.20 -10.84
CA SER A 69 -2.68 -11.18 -11.95
C SER A 69 -3.48 -12.48 -12.06
N HIS A 70 -3.00 -13.58 -11.49
CA HIS A 70 -3.71 -14.85 -11.39
C HIS A 70 -5.04 -14.76 -10.62
N LEU A 71 -5.22 -13.75 -9.77
CA LEU A 71 -6.52 -13.48 -9.14
C LEU A 71 -7.63 -13.29 -10.18
N LEU A 72 -7.31 -12.75 -11.36
CA LEU A 72 -8.29 -12.50 -12.42
C LEU A 72 -8.82 -13.79 -13.07
N ASP A 73 -8.15 -14.93 -12.89
CA ASP A 73 -8.63 -16.23 -13.37
C ASP A 73 -9.95 -16.60 -12.67
N ASN A 74 -10.07 -16.25 -11.39
CA ASN A 74 -11.27 -16.48 -10.57
C ASN A 74 -12.14 -15.22 -10.40
N TYR A 75 -11.54 -14.03 -10.56
CA TYR A 75 -12.15 -12.74 -10.26
C TYR A 75 -12.04 -11.72 -11.41
N GLY A 76 -12.05 -12.16 -12.66
CA GLY A 76 -11.89 -11.29 -13.84
C GLY A 76 -12.90 -10.13 -13.92
N GLY A 77 -14.07 -10.26 -13.29
CA GLY A 77 -15.05 -9.18 -13.18
C GLY A 77 -14.62 -7.97 -12.32
N LEU A 78 -13.49 -8.09 -11.59
CA LEU A 78 -12.87 -7.04 -10.78
C LEU A 78 -11.82 -6.22 -11.54
N LEU A 79 -11.42 -6.63 -12.74
CA LEU A 79 -10.41 -5.92 -13.51
C LEU A 79 -10.90 -4.49 -13.81
N ASN A 80 -10.16 -3.52 -13.30
CA ASN A 80 -10.35 -2.08 -13.49
C ASN A 80 -11.75 -1.57 -13.09
N ARG A 81 -12.45 -2.32 -12.22
CA ARG A 81 -13.82 -2.02 -11.78
C ARG A 81 -14.05 -2.47 -10.36
N ILE A 82 -14.70 -1.62 -9.58
CA ILE A 82 -15.17 -2.02 -8.25
C ILE A 82 -16.46 -2.86 -8.38
N ARG A 83 -16.53 -3.95 -7.61
CA ARG A 83 -17.72 -4.78 -7.41
C ARG A 83 -17.95 -4.99 -5.92
N THR A 84 -19.22 -5.03 -5.53
CA THR A 84 -19.61 -5.49 -4.20
C THR A 84 -19.36 -6.98 -4.09
N LEU A 85 -18.63 -7.39 -3.05
CA LEU A 85 -18.38 -8.78 -2.72
C LEU A 85 -18.69 -9.04 -1.26
N PHE A 86 -19.01 -10.29 -0.94
CA PHE A 86 -19.42 -10.72 0.39
C PHE A 86 -18.28 -11.34 1.21
N SER A 87 -17.09 -11.44 0.63
CA SER A 87 -15.90 -11.98 1.28
C SER A 87 -14.65 -11.28 0.76
N ASP A 88 -13.60 -11.27 1.59
CA ASP A 88 -12.27 -10.88 1.13
C ASP A 88 -11.79 -11.84 0.04
N VAL A 89 -11.13 -11.28 -0.96
CA VAL A 89 -10.74 -11.97 -2.20
C VAL A 89 -9.25 -12.26 -2.20
N VAL A 90 -8.50 -11.57 -1.34
CA VAL A 90 -7.05 -11.51 -1.42
C VAL A 90 -6.43 -12.05 -0.14
N SER A 91 -5.51 -12.98 -0.32
CA SER A 91 -4.71 -13.57 0.74
C SER A 91 -3.27 -13.06 0.69
N LYS A 92 -2.45 -13.42 1.67
CA LYS A 92 -1.01 -13.06 1.69
C LYS A 92 -0.25 -13.76 0.56
N GLU A 93 -0.76 -14.89 0.11
CA GLU A 93 -0.23 -15.70 -0.97
C GLU A 93 -0.42 -15.04 -2.34
N ASP A 94 -1.38 -14.11 -2.43
CA ASP A 94 -1.67 -13.37 -3.66
C ASP A 94 -0.79 -12.12 -3.82
N ILE A 95 0.14 -11.85 -2.90
CA ILE A 95 1.11 -10.75 -3.02
C ILE A 95 2.24 -11.19 -3.96
N THR A 96 2.52 -10.42 -5.01
CA THR A 96 3.60 -10.77 -5.95
C THR A 96 4.98 -10.44 -5.39
N CYS A 97 5.12 -9.25 -4.82
CA CYS A 97 6.36 -8.72 -4.26
C CYS A 97 6.04 -7.59 -3.26
N VAL A 98 7.06 -7.08 -2.58
CA VAL A 98 6.94 -5.90 -1.72
C VAL A 98 7.50 -4.68 -2.44
N THR A 99 6.65 -3.67 -2.65
CA THR A 99 7.01 -2.37 -3.26
C THR A 99 6.96 -1.24 -2.24
N GLY A 100 6.32 -1.46 -1.09
CA GLY A 100 6.28 -0.47 -0.01
C GLY A 100 5.94 -1.07 1.34
N VAL A 101 6.18 -0.27 2.39
CA VAL A 101 5.84 -0.60 3.77
C VAL A 101 5.21 0.62 4.43
N VAL A 102 4.09 0.42 5.11
CA VAL A 102 3.44 1.47 5.91
C VAL A 102 3.68 1.22 7.39
N ILE A 103 4.24 2.21 8.07
CA ILE A 103 4.50 2.17 9.51
C ILE A 103 3.56 3.17 10.21
N PRO A 104 2.54 2.69 10.95
CA PRO A 104 1.55 3.57 11.59
C PRO A 104 2.11 4.32 12.81
N GLU A 105 3.07 3.72 13.53
CA GLU A 105 3.67 4.28 14.74
C GLU A 105 5.18 4.50 14.56
N PRO A 106 5.63 5.72 14.17
CA PRO A 106 7.03 5.99 13.85
C PRO A 106 8.00 5.87 15.03
N GLY A 107 7.50 5.88 16.26
CA GLY A 107 8.31 5.91 17.49
C GLY A 107 9.09 4.62 17.79
N GLN A 108 9.01 3.61 16.92
CA GLN A 108 9.58 2.28 17.12
C GLN A 108 10.49 1.84 15.97
N LEU A 109 10.92 2.77 15.12
CA LEU A 109 11.85 2.47 14.04
C LEU A 109 13.25 2.14 14.57
N THR A 110 13.94 1.21 13.92
CA THR A 110 15.38 0.99 14.13
C THR A 110 16.19 2.23 13.73
N GLU A 111 17.42 2.35 14.20
CA GLU A 111 18.33 3.45 13.78
C GLU A 111 18.52 3.51 12.27
N ALA A 112 18.60 2.34 11.61
CA ALA A 112 18.71 2.25 10.16
C ALA A 112 17.48 2.82 9.44
N ALA A 113 16.26 2.45 9.87
CA ALA A 113 15.03 2.97 9.28
C ALA A 113 14.79 4.45 9.61
N LEU A 114 15.18 4.91 10.80
CA LEU A 114 15.09 6.32 11.21
C LEU A 114 15.88 7.26 10.30
N ALA A 115 17.00 6.80 9.73
CA ALA A 115 17.79 7.59 8.79
C ALA A 115 16.97 8.05 7.57
N TYR A 116 15.95 7.28 7.18
CA TYR A 116 15.09 7.56 6.02
C TYR A 116 13.80 8.29 6.37
N GLN A 117 13.48 8.48 7.65
CA GLN A 117 12.22 9.07 8.12
C GLN A 117 11.93 10.46 7.52
N ASN A 118 12.98 11.23 7.23
CA ASN A 118 12.84 12.57 6.66
C ASN A 118 12.63 12.58 5.14
N ASP A 119 12.75 11.44 4.49
CA ASP A 119 12.67 11.33 3.03
C ASP A 119 11.44 10.55 2.56
N VAL A 120 10.70 9.94 3.49
CA VAL A 120 9.41 9.29 3.22
C VAL A 120 8.22 10.24 3.10
N SER A 121 7.17 9.73 2.45
CA SER A 121 5.84 10.32 2.50
C SER A 121 5.18 10.06 3.86
N VAL A 122 4.43 11.05 4.35
CA VAL A 122 3.67 10.99 5.59
C VAL A 122 2.19 11.14 5.25
N LEU A 123 1.41 10.11 5.56
CA LEU A 123 -0.03 10.05 5.34
C LEU A 123 -0.79 10.95 6.34
N GLY A 124 -2.10 11.13 6.12
CA GLY A 124 -2.92 12.08 6.88
C GLY A 124 -3.02 11.79 8.38
N ASP A 125 -3.03 10.50 8.72
CA ASP A 125 -3.02 9.97 10.08
C ASP A 125 -1.64 10.08 10.76
N GLY A 126 -0.58 10.28 9.97
CA GLY A 126 0.81 10.36 10.44
C GLY A 126 1.62 9.10 10.16
N ALA A 127 1.02 8.08 9.54
CA ALA A 127 1.75 6.90 9.12
C ALA A 127 2.83 7.26 8.10
N LEU A 128 3.96 6.57 8.18
CA LEU A 128 5.07 6.71 7.24
C LEU A 128 4.93 5.68 6.14
N PHE A 129 4.99 6.13 4.89
CA PHE A 129 5.05 5.24 3.73
C PHE A 129 6.50 5.17 3.23
N PHE A 130 7.11 4.01 3.38
CA PHE A 130 8.45 3.70 2.88
C PHE A 130 8.32 3.01 1.51
N PRO A 131 8.54 3.73 0.39
CA PRO A 131 8.68 3.09 -0.91
C PRO A 131 9.99 2.29 -0.95
N MET A 132 9.93 1.09 -1.51
CA MET A 132 11.13 0.30 -1.80
C MET A 132 11.82 0.85 -3.06
N ASP A 133 13.15 0.73 -3.12
CA ASP A 133 13.95 1.15 -4.30
C ASP A 133 14.05 0.12 -5.40
N ARG A 134 13.94 -1.14 -5.01
CA ARG A 134 13.66 -2.27 -5.89
C ARG A 134 12.61 -3.13 -5.23
N GLU A 135 11.75 -3.78 -6.01
CA GLU A 135 10.81 -4.74 -5.45
C GLU A 135 11.55 -5.85 -4.67
N ILE A 136 11.03 -6.19 -3.49
CA ILE A 136 11.53 -7.32 -2.71
C ILE A 136 10.68 -8.54 -3.08
N ALA A 137 11.30 -9.53 -3.73
CA ALA A 137 10.63 -10.75 -4.12
C ALA A 137 10.17 -11.55 -2.89
N ILE A 138 9.00 -12.17 -2.97
CA ILE A 138 8.53 -13.13 -1.96
C ILE A 138 9.12 -14.50 -2.30
N GLU A 139 10.18 -14.88 -1.61
CA GLU A 139 10.91 -16.11 -1.88
C GLU A 139 10.03 -17.36 -1.73
N ASN A 140 10.04 -18.23 -2.73
CA ASN A 140 9.46 -19.59 -2.67
C ASN A 140 8.02 -19.63 -2.11
N GLY A 141 7.23 -18.57 -2.30
CA GLY A 141 5.88 -18.45 -1.73
C GLY A 141 5.85 -18.43 -0.20
N ARG A 142 6.86 -17.86 0.47
CA ARG A 142 6.95 -17.75 1.93
C ARG A 142 6.75 -16.29 2.41
N PRO A 143 5.54 -15.70 2.24
CA PRO A 143 5.28 -14.30 2.58
C PRO A 143 5.59 -13.98 4.05
N ASN A 144 5.38 -14.94 4.96
CA ASN A 144 5.67 -14.76 6.39
C ASN A 144 7.18 -14.60 6.67
N ARG A 145 8.06 -15.24 5.89
CA ARG A 145 9.53 -15.08 6.04
C ARG A 145 9.94 -13.68 5.58
N THR A 146 9.46 -13.26 4.41
CA THR A 146 9.71 -11.92 3.88
C THR A 146 9.19 -10.84 4.82
N ALA A 147 7.97 -11.00 5.35
CA ALA A 147 7.39 -10.07 6.33
C ALA A 147 8.25 -9.97 7.60
N LYS A 148 8.74 -11.10 8.11
CA LYS A 148 9.62 -11.15 9.29
C LYS A 148 10.92 -10.38 9.06
N GLN A 149 11.58 -10.59 7.93
CA GLN A 149 12.83 -9.91 7.58
C GLN A 149 12.65 -8.40 7.46
N ILE A 150 11.57 -7.96 6.79
CA ILE A 150 11.22 -6.55 6.69
C ILE A 150 10.93 -5.97 8.09
N ALA A 151 10.19 -6.69 8.93
CA ALA A 151 9.89 -6.27 10.30
C ALA A 151 11.13 -6.15 11.18
N GLU A 152 12.06 -7.11 11.08
CA GLU A 152 13.36 -7.08 11.75
C GLU A 152 14.14 -5.82 11.38
N TRP A 153 14.19 -5.46 10.10
CA TRP A 153 14.92 -4.27 9.65
C TRP A 153 14.24 -2.97 10.08
N PHE A 154 12.92 -2.85 9.95
CA PHE A 154 12.20 -1.61 10.28
C PHE A 154 11.99 -1.40 11.78
N LEU A 155 11.66 -2.47 12.52
CA LEU A 155 11.13 -2.39 13.89
C LEU A 155 11.91 -3.22 14.92
N GLY A 156 12.93 -3.98 14.48
CA GLY A 156 13.71 -4.88 15.34
C GLY A 156 12.99 -6.19 15.70
N GLU A 157 13.73 -7.11 16.33
CA GLU A 157 13.26 -8.48 16.64
C GLU A 157 12.09 -8.53 17.63
N ALA A 158 11.95 -7.52 18.51
CA ALA A 158 10.88 -7.49 19.52
C ALA A 158 9.47 -7.22 18.91
N THR A 159 9.41 -6.91 17.62
CA THR A 159 8.23 -6.30 16.98
C THR A 159 7.79 -7.02 15.71
N LEU A 160 8.27 -8.25 15.53
CA LEU A 160 8.13 -9.07 14.32
C LEU A 160 6.69 -9.31 13.84
N SER A 161 5.69 -9.23 14.71
CA SER A 161 4.29 -9.45 14.35
C SER A 161 3.59 -8.22 13.75
N ARG A 162 4.29 -7.08 13.60
CA ARG A 162 3.64 -5.80 13.27
C ARG A 162 3.64 -5.42 11.79
N ILE A 163 4.38 -6.11 10.93
CA ILE A 163 4.33 -5.87 9.49
C ILE A 163 3.41 -6.89 8.83
N ASP A 164 2.39 -6.39 8.16
CA ASP A 164 1.45 -7.16 7.39
C ASP A 164 1.56 -6.83 5.89
N LEU A 165 1.92 -7.82 5.07
CA LEU A 165 2.09 -7.61 3.62
C LEU A 165 0.76 -7.37 2.91
N THR A 166 -0.36 -7.78 3.52
CA THR A 166 -1.72 -7.47 3.07
C THR A 166 -2.17 -6.06 3.45
N SER A 167 -1.34 -5.28 4.14
CA SER A 167 -1.67 -3.93 4.59
C SER A 167 -2.26 -3.06 3.47
N MET A 168 -3.25 -2.28 3.89
CA MET A 168 -3.97 -1.33 3.06
C MET A 168 -3.69 0.08 3.59
N ALA A 169 -3.60 1.05 2.70
CA ALA A 169 -3.37 2.44 3.05
C ALA A 169 -4.53 3.33 2.57
N PRO A 170 -5.07 4.22 3.42
CA PRO A 170 -6.05 5.21 3.01
C PRO A 170 -5.52 6.10 1.88
N ILE A 171 -6.36 6.41 0.89
CA ILE A 171 -5.94 7.11 -0.33
C ILE A 171 -6.02 8.64 -0.14
N PRO A 172 -4.89 9.36 -0.11
CA PRO A 172 -4.92 10.82 -0.07
C PRO A 172 -5.60 11.40 -1.31
N GLY A 173 -6.35 12.47 -1.11
CA GLY A 173 -7.15 13.09 -2.16
C GLY A 173 -8.59 12.56 -2.23
N THR A 174 -8.94 11.48 -1.54
CA THR A 174 -10.34 11.02 -1.41
C THR A 174 -11.03 11.61 -0.18
N ALA A 175 -12.35 11.49 -0.09
CA ALA A 175 -13.09 11.98 1.06
C ALA A 175 -12.63 11.27 2.34
N ASP A 176 -12.67 12.02 3.43
CA ASP A 176 -12.43 11.51 4.77
C ASP A 176 -13.81 11.36 5.45
N PRO A 177 -14.26 10.13 5.76
CA PRO A 177 -15.53 9.91 6.45
C PRO A 177 -15.60 10.58 7.83
N GLU A 178 -14.45 10.71 8.50
CA GLU A 178 -14.33 11.40 9.79
C GLU A 178 -13.96 12.89 9.63
N GLY A 179 -13.81 13.34 8.38
CA GLY A 179 -13.36 14.67 8.04
C GLY A 179 -14.35 15.77 8.42
N THR A 180 -13.81 16.93 8.80
CA THR A 180 -14.62 18.12 9.08
C THR A 180 -14.97 18.88 7.80
N TRP A 181 -15.85 19.89 7.89
CA TRP A 181 -16.12 20.77 6.74
C TRP A 181 -14.84 21.47 6.24
N PHE A 182 -13.90 21.81 7.14
CA PHE A 182 -12.63 22.44 6.76
C PHE A 182 -11.61 21.44 6.21
N HIS A 183 -11.70 20.17 6.60
CA HIS A 183 -10.82 19.09 6.14
C HIS A 183 -11.65 17.90 5.65
N PRO A 184 -12.36 18.03 4.51
CA PRO A 184 -13.35 17.05 4.09
C PRO A 184 -12.72 15.88 3.30
N ARG A 185 -11.39 15.76 3.31
CA ARG A 185 -10.62 14.81 2.50
C ARG A 185 -9.33 14.44 3.21
N LEU A 186 -8.86 13.22 2.93
CA LEU A 186 -7.55 12.76 3.31
C LEU A 186 -6.47 13.56 2.57
N GLN A 187 -5.39 13.88 3.26
CA GLN A 187 -4.27 14.66 2.70
C GLN A 187 -2.95 14.02 3.10
N PHE A 188 -1.95 14.15 2.24
CA PHE A 188 -0.57 13.98 2.69
C PHE A 188 -0.25 15.04 3.72
N ARG A 189 0.30 14.65 4.88
CA ARG A 189 1.03 15.60 5.74
C ARG A 189 2.32 16.04 5.06
N LYS A 190 2.93 15.13 4.31
CA LYS A 190 4.13 15.37 3.51
C LYS A 190 4.18 14.38 2.36
N TYR A 191 4.35 14.86 1.14
CA TYR A 191 4.56 14.01 -0.02
C TYR A 191 6.03 14.06 -0.45
N ARG A 192 6.60 12.88 -0.68
CA ARG A 192 7.95 12.67 -1.20
C ARG A 192 7.86 11.68 -2.36
N PRO A 193 8.16 12.12 -3.60
CA PRO A 193 8.04 11.28 -4.79
C PRO A 193 9.25 10.36 -5.02
N TYR A 194 10.32 10.52 -4.23
CA TYR A 194 11.59 9.87 -4.51
C TYR A 194 11.64 8.46 -3.94
N ILE A 195 12.20 7.57 -4.75
CA ILE A 195 12.65 6.25 -4.33
C ILE A 195 13.83 6.41 -3.36
N LEU A 196 13.82 5.62 -2.28
CA LEU A 196 14.85 5.65 -1.25
C LEU A 196 15.91 4.59 -1.53
N ASP A 197 16.97 4.99 -2.22
CA ASP A 197 18.05 4.10 -2.63
C ASP A 197 18.65 3.33 -1.43
N GLY A 198 18.81 2.02 -1.59
CA GLY A 198 19.51 1.15 -0.65
C GLY A 198 18.64 0.49 0.42
N ILE A 199 17.34 0.81 0.54
CA ILE A 199 16.46 0.17 1.54
C ILE A 199 16.30 -1.32 1.26
N SER A 200 15.95 -1.69 0.03
CA SER A 200 15.74 -3.10 -0.33
C SER A 200 17.02 -3.92 -0.28
N GLU A 201 18.18 -3.32 -0.55
CA GLU A 201 19.47 -3.96 -0.35
C GLU A 201 19.80 -4.13 1.13
N ALA A 202 19.55 -3.13 1.96
CA ALA A 202 19.77 -3.23 3.39
C ALA A 202 18.86 -4.29 4.05
N ILE A 203 17.65 -4.50 3.53
CA ILE A 203 16.74 -5.55 4.00
C ILE A 203 17.21 -6.93 3.52
N CYS A 204 17.63 -7.08 2.26
CA CYS A 204 17.94 -8.39 1.65
C CYS A 204 19.41 -8.83 1.77
N GLY A 205 20.35 -7.90 2.00
CA GLY A 205 21.81 -8.09 1.89
C GLY A 205 22.41 -7.72 0.52
N GLU A 206 23.73 -7.46 0.47
CA GLU A 206 24.53 -7.13 -0.74
C GLU A 206 24.56 -8.22 -1.82
N ARG A 207 24.00 -9.40 -1.53
CA ARG A 207 23.69 -10.42 -2.53
C ARG A 207 22.25 -10.82 -2.31
N GLY A 208 21.45 -10.81 -3.36
CA GLY A 208 20.11 -11.43 -3.36
C GLY A 208 20.16 -12.96 -3.24
N GLU A 209 21.05 -13.48 -2.38
CA GLU A 209 21.21 -14.89 -2.04
C GLU A 209 21.29 -14.97 -0.52
N PHE A 210 20.29 -15.66 0.05
CA PHE A 210 20.18 -15.89 1.47
C PHE A 210 21.27 -16.87 1.89
N ASN A 211 22.07 -16.50 2.89
CA ASN A 211 22.89 -17.49 3.60
C ASN A 211 21.96 -18.36 4.46
N ASP A 212 22.03 -19.66 4.21
CA ASP A 212 21.30 -20.74 4.90
C ASP A 212 21.51 -20.76 6.43
#